data_AF-A0A518N1M5-F1
#
_entry.id   AF-A0A518N1M5-F1
#
_cell.length_a   1.000
_cell.length_b   1.000
_cell.length_c   1.000
_cell.angle_alpha   90.00
_cell.angle_beta   90.00
_cell.angle_gamma   90.00
#
_symmetry.space_group_name_H-M   'P 1'
#
loop_
_entity.id
_entity.type
_entity.pdbx_description
1 polymer ?
#
loop_
_entity_poly.entity_id
_entity_poly.type
_entity_poly.pdbx_seq_one_letter_code
_entity_poly.pdbx_strand_id
1 'polypeptide(L)' 'MPRYRTISCDHCGHMSLKRDTECEVCGRMTRRERRLWIEKVMQLGVILLIAAFVYAKLKSGFPT' A
#
# COMPACT_ATOMS: atom_id res chain seq x y z
N MET A 1 -31.64 2.11 -7.62
CA MET A 1 -30.71 3.27 -7.55
C MET A 1 -29.50 2.87 -6.71
N PRO A 2 -28.26 2.90 -7.23
CA PRO A 2 -27.09 2.60 -6.40
C PRO A 2 -26.92 3.67 -5.31
N ARG A 3 -26.97 3.27 -4.03
CA ARG A 3 -26.62 4.15 -2.91
C ARG A 3 -25.10 4.29 -2.87
N TYR A 4 -24.57 5.33 -3.48
CA TYR A 4 -23.17 5.70 -3.30
C TYR A 4 -22.97 6.20 -1.87
N ARG A 5 -22.12 5.50 -1.09
CA ARG A 5 -21.70 5.98 0.22
C ARG A 5 -20.55 6.95 -0.02
N THR A 6 -20.76 8.23 0.26
CA THR A 6 -19.70 9.25 0.28
C THR A 6 -18.93 9.17 1.59
N ILE A 7 -17.66 9.57 1.56
CA ILE A 7 -16.81 9.68 2.74
C ILE A 7 -16.11 11.04 2.71
N SER A 8 -16.02 11.69 3.87
CA SER A 8 -15.27 12.94 4.01
C SER A 8 -13.78 12.66 3.94
N CYS A 9 -13.05 13.46 3.16
CA CYS A 9 -11.60 13.45 3.13
C CYS A 9 -11.05 13.93 4.48
N ASP A 10 -10.17 13.12 5.09
CA ASP A 10 -9.53 13.44 6.39
C ASP A 10 -8.68 14.72 6.35
N HIS A 11 -8.31 15.23 5.17
CA HIS A 11 -7.43 16.39 5.01
C HIS A 11 -8.17 17.69 4.72
N CYS A 12 -9.03 17.71 3.69
CA CYS A 12 -9.73 18.92 3.26
C CYS A 12 -11.22 18.93 3.60
N GLY A 13 -11.76 17.86 4.20
CA GLY A 13 -13.18 17.73 4.53
C GLY A 13 -14.11 17.52 3.34
N HIS A 14 -13.59 17.53 2.10
CA HIS A 14 -14.40 17.33 0.89
C HIS A 14 -15.04 15.94 0.85
N MET A 15 -16.27 15.83 0.36
CA MET A 15 -16.96 14.55 0.25
C MET A 15 -16.62 13.87 -1.07
N SER A 16 -15.85 12.79 -1.01
CA SER A 16 -15.54 11.96 -2.18
C SER A 16 -16.36 10.67 -2.16
N LEU A 17 -16.53 10.01 -3.31
CA LEU A 17 -17.15 8.70 -3.31
C LEU A 17 -16.20 7.69 -2.64
N LYS A 18 -16.76 6.72 -1.92
CA LYS A 18 -15.96 5.67 -1.25
C LYS A 18 -15.13 4.81 -2.22
N ARG A 19 -15.42 4.85 -3.52
CA ARG A 19 -14.66 4.14 -4.56
C ARG A 19 -13.43 4.94 -5.01
N ASP A 20 -13.39 6.24 -4.74
CA ASP A 20 -12.31 7.09 -5.19
C ASP A 20 -11.04 6.79 -4.39
N THR A 21 -9.97 6.66 -5.15
CA THR A 21 -8.63 6.30 -4.72
C THR A 21 -7.95 7.51 -4.08
N GLU A 22 -8.16 8.66 -4.71
CA GLU A 22 -7.69 9.98 -4.31
C GLU A 22 -8.84 10.95 -4.08
N CYS A 23 -8.58 12.00 -3.29
CA CYS A 23 -9.52 13.11 -3.16
C CYS A 23 -9.41 14.04 -4.37
N GLU A 24 -10.51 14.25 -5.09
CA GLU A 24 -10.55 15.09 -6.30
C GLU A 24 -10.08 16.54 -6.07
N VAL A 25 -10.22 17.05 -4.84
CA VAL A 25 -9.88 18.45 -4.53
C VAL A 25 -8.43 18.62 -4.09
N CYS A 26 -7.93 17.74 -3.20
CA CYS A 26 -6.59 17.90 -2.63
C CYS A 26 -5.55 16.93 -3.20
N GLY A 27 -5.95 16.01 -4.08
CA GLY A 27 -5.08 15.00 -4.70
C GLY A 27 -4.48 13.99 -3.71
N ARG A 28 -4.87 14.02 -2.43
CA ARG A 28 -4.37 13.06 -1.44
C ARG A 28 -5.04 11.71 -1.62
N MET A 29 -4.22 10.65 -1.60
CA MET A 29 -4.72 9.29 -1.47
C MET A 29 -5.58 9.12 -0.22
N THR A 30 -6.68 8.40 -0.38
CA THR A 30 -7.54 8.02 0.72
C THR A 30 -6.82 7.08 1.69
N ARG A 31 -7.24 7.11 2.96
CA ARG A 31 -6.66 6.27 4.03
C ARG A 31 -6.70 4.78 3.69
N ARG A 32 -7.73 4.34 2.96
CA ARG A 32 -7.92 2.94 2.56
C ARG A 32 -6.86 2.50 1.56
N GLU A 33 -6.64 3.29 0.53
CA GLU A 33 -5.62 3.01 -0.47
C GLU A 33 -4.22 3.02 0.10
N ARG A 34 -3.92 4.00 0.96
CA ARG A 34 -2.63 4.05 1.65
C ARG A 34 -2.35 2.75 2.41
N ARG A 35 -3.35 2.18 3.10
CA ARG A 35 -3.20 0.88 3.77
C ARG A 35 -2.92 -0.25 2.80
N LEU A 36 -3.68 -0.36 1.72
CA LEU A 36 -3.46 -1.39 0.69
C LEU A 36 -2.06 -1.29 0.06
N TRP A 37 -1.59 -0.06 -0.15
CA TRP A 37 -0.25 0.19 -0.67
C TRP A 37 0.82 -0.24 0.33
N ILE A 38 0.67 0.11 1.61
CA ILE A 38 1.57 -0.34 2.69
C ILE A 38 1.59 -1.87 2.80
N GLU A 39 0.44 -2.54 2.71
CA GLU A 39 0.38 -4.01 2.74
C GLU A 39 1.15 -4.64 1.58
N LYS A 40 0.99 -4.11 0.35
CA LYS A 40 1.75 -4.58 -0.82
C LYS A 40 3.24 -4.35 -0.67
N VAL A 41 3.65 -3.18 -0.18
CA VAL A 41 5.06 -2.85 0.05
C VAL A 41 5.67 -3.74 1.12
N MET A 42 4.93 -4.01 2.21
CA MET A 42 5.37 -4.92 3.26
C MET A 42 5.57 -6.34 2.71
N GLN A 43 4.62 -6.84 1.91
CA GLN A 43 4.73 -8.17 1.30
C GLN A 43 5.97 -8.27 0.38
N LEU A 44 6.20 -7.28 -0.48
CA LEU A 44 7.41 -7.21 -1.32
C LEU A 44 8.69 -7.14 -0.48
N GLY A 45 8.69 -6.35 0.59
CA GLY A 45 9.83 -6.22 1.51
C GLY A 45 10.19 -7.55 2.19
N VAL A 46 9.19 -8.32 2.62
CA VAL A 46 9.40 -9.65 3.22
C VAL A 46 9.97 -10.63 2.19
N ILE A 47 9.45 -10.64 0.97
CA ILE A 47 9.96 -11.51 -0.12
C ILE A 47 11.43 -11.20 -0.41
N LEU A 48 11.79 -9.91 -0.52
CA LEU A 48 13.17 -9.49 -0.74
C LEU A 48 14.10 -9.87 0.42
N LEU A 49 13.64 -9.75 1.67
CA LEU A 49 14.41 -10.15 2.85
C LEU A 49 14.70 -11.65 2.86
N ILE A 50 13.69 -12.48 2.56
CA ILE A 50 13.87 -13.94 2.47
C ILE A 50 14.83 -14.30 1.33
N ALA A 51 14.67 -13.69 0.16
CA ALA A 51 15.55 -13.90 -0.98
C ALA A 51 17.01 -13.53 -0.66
N ALA A 52 17.21 -12.38 -0.01
CA ALA A 52 18.55 -11.94 0.43
C ALA A 52 19.15 -12.88 1.49
N PHE A 53 18.34 -13.36 2.43
CA PHE A 53 18.79 -14.31 3.45
C PHE A 53 19.20 -15.66 2.84
N VAL A 54 18.40 -16.20 1.93
CA VAL A 54 18.71 -17.43 1.19
C VAL A 54 19.97 -17.25 0.35
N TYR A 55 20.10 -16.13 -0.36
CA TYR A 55 21.29 -15.81 -1.13
C TYR A 55 22.55 -15.73 -0.24
N ALA A 56 22.47 -15.07 0.92
CA ALA A 56 23.57 -14.99 1.87
C ALA A 56 23.95 -16.37 2.43
N LYS A 57 22.97 -17.23 2.73
CA LYS A 57 23.18 -18.61 3.19
C LYS A 57 23.83 -19.48 2.12
N LEU A 58 23.39 -19.37 0.86
CA LEU A 58 24.03 -20.06 -0.27
C LEU A 58 25.48 -19.61 -0.47
N LYS A 59 25.73 -18.30 -0.39
CA LYS A 59 27.09 -17.73 -0.51
C LYS A 59 28.00 -18.14 0.64
N SER A 60 27.49 -18.26 1.86
CA SER A 60 28.26 -18.70 3.02
C SER A 60 28.41 -20.23 3.12
N GLY A 61 27.67 -21.00 2.30
CA GLY A 61 27.77 -22.46 2.19
C GLY A 61 28.71 -22.96 1.08
N PHE A 62 29.24 -22.08 0.22
CA PHE A 62 30.28 -22.39 -0.75
C PHE A 62 31.62 -21.79 -0.27
N PRO A 63 32.44 -22.54 0.49
CA PRO A 63 33.86 -22.23 0.61
C PRO A 63 34.49 -22.51 -0.76
N THR A 64 34.85 -21.44 -1.47
CA THR A 64 35.96 -21.47 -2.44
C THR A 64 37.27 -21.64 -1.70
#